data_AF-A0A1U7PXT5-F1
#
_entry.id   AF-A0A1U7PXT5-F1
#
_cell.length_a   1.000
_cell.length_b   1.000
_cell.length_c   1.000
_cell.angle_alpha   90.00
_cell.angle_beta   90.00
_cell.angle_gamma   90.00
#
_symmetry.space_group_name_H-M   'P 1'
#
loop_
_entity.id
_entity.type
_entity.pdbx_description
1 polymer ?
#
loop_
_entity_poly.entity_id
_entity_poly.type
_entity_poly.pdbx_seq_one_letter_code
_entity_poly.pdbx_strand_id
1 'polypeptide(L)' 'MKAILMNKVSVKIIDKILNDNDFSMELASRLGIQQQSVKGLARRNSNKLTLYQAVKFYLEKGILESEIFDSKK' A
#
# COMPACT_ATOMS: atom_id res chain seq x y z
N MET A 1 -15.69 17.15 -1.90
CA MET A 1 -14.34 16.53 -1.82
C MET A 1 -14.02 15.92 -3.16
N LYS A 2 -12.88 16.26 -3.77
CA LYS A 2 -12.46 15.71 -5.06
C LYS A 2 -11.78 14.37 -4.75
N ALA A 3 -12.45 13.24 -5.01
CA ALA A 3 -11.81 11.94 -4.91
C ALA A 3 -10.73 11.88 -6.00
N ILE A 4 -9.48 12.12 -5.63
CA ILE A 4 -8.36 11.92 -6.54
C ILE A 4 -8.19 10.41 -6.62
N LEU A 5 -8.73 9.79 -7.68
CA LEU A 5 -8.52 8.38 -8.00
C LEU A 5 -7.05 8.18 -8.42
N MET A 6 -6.13 8.26 -7.47
CA MET A 6 -4.76 7.79 -7.64
C MET A 6 -4.77 6.27 -7.54
N ASN A 7 -4.61 5.63 -8.70
CA ASN A 7 -4.61 4.19 -8.82
C ASN A 7 -3.31 3.53 -8.32
N LYS A 8 -2.35 4.31 -7.84
CA LYS A 8 -1.00 3.88 -7.48
C LYS A 8 -0.64 4.38 -6.09
N VAL A 9 0.06 3.53 -5.35
CA VAL A 9 0.68 3.95 -4.09
C VAL A 9 2.04 4.59 -4.37
N SER A 10 2.49 5.43 -3.45
CA SER A 10 3.77 6.11 -3.54
C SER A 10 4.95 5.13 -3.45
N VAL A 11 6.12 5.58 -3.92
CA VAL A 11 7.38 4.84 -3.79
C VAL A 11 7.69 4.50 -2.33
N LYS A 12 7.35 5.38 -1.38
CA LYS A 12 7.53 5.15 0.06
C LYS A 12 6.75 3.92 0.56
N ILE A 13 5.52 3.71 0.08
CA ILE A 13 4.73 2.52 0.42
C ILE A 13 5.32 1.27 -0.22
N ILE A 14 5.75 1.36 -1.48
CA ILE A 14 6.41 0.24 -2.18
C ILE A 14 7.66 -0.20 -1.41
N ASP A 15 8.52 0.75 -1.03
CA ASP A 15 9.76 0.46 -0.31
C ASP A 15 9.49 -0.17 1.05
N LYS A 16 8.49 0.31 1.79
CA LYS A 16 8.03 -0.35 3.02
C LYS A 16 7.60 -1.78 2.77
N ILE A 17 6.75 -2.03 1.76
CA ILE A 17 6.29 -3.39 1.47
C ILE A 17 7.43 -4.33 1.07
N LEU A 18 8.42 -3.84 0.31
CA LEU A 18 9.49 -4.69 -0.20
C LEU A 18 10.57 -4.97 0.85
N ASN A 19 10.87 -3.99 1.71
CA ASN A 19 12.04 -4.02 2.59
C ASN A 19 11.72 -4.16 4.08
N ASP A 20 10.48 -3.90 4.50
CA ASP A 20 10.02 -4.12 5.87
C ASP A 20 9.17 -5.41 5.95
N ASN A 21 9.75 -6.43 6.56
CA ASN A 21 9.13 -7.75 6.65
C ASN A 21 7.90 -7.75 7.55
N ASP A 22 7.91 -7.03 8.67
CA ASP A 22 6.79 -6.98 9.60
C ASP A 22 5.63 -6.20 8.98
N PHE A 23 5.93 -5.09 8.32
CA PHE A 23 4.95 -4.30 7.59
C PHE A 23 4.26 -5.13 6.49
N SER A 24 5.04 -5.85 5.69
CA SER A 24 4.50 -6.66 4.60
C SER A 24 3.77 -7.92 5.09
N MET A 25 4.20 -8.53 6.20
CA MET A 25 3.48 -9.65 6.83
C MET A 25 2.14 -9.21 7.39
N GLU A 26 2.08 -8.07 8.09
CA GLU A 26 0.82 -7.59 8.66
C GLU A 26 -0.16 -7.15 7.57
N LEU A 27 0.33 -6.44 6.53
CA LEU A 27 -0.50 -6.12 5.37
C LEU A 27 -1.04 -7.39 4.70
N ALA A 28 -0.23 -8.43 4.56
CA ALA A 28 -0.64 -9.71 4.00
C ALA A 28 -1.74 -10.38 4.84
N SER A 29 -1.58 -10.37 6.17
CA SER A 29 -2.59 -10.87 7.11
C SER A 29 -3.92 -10.11 6.98
N ARG A 30 -3.88 -8.77 6.93
CA ARG A 30 -5.06 -7.91 6.76
C ARG A 30 -5.80 -8.17 5.45
N LEU A 31 -5.05 -8.47 4.38
CA LEU A 31 -5.58 -8.75 3.05
C LEU A 31 -5.95 -10.23 2.83
N GLY A 32 -5.66 -11.11 3.79
CA GLY A 32 -5.92 -12.55 3.68
C GLY A 32 -5.13 -13.24 2.56
N ILE A 33 -3.93 -12.77 2.27
CA ILE A 33 -3.05 -13.32 1.22
C ILE A 33 -1.64 -13.58 1.75
N GLN A 34 -0.81 -14.28 0.97
CA GLN A 34 0.58 -14.54 1.35
C GLN A 34 1.45 -13.29 1.21
N GLN A 35 2.48 -13.16 2.06
CA GLN A 35 3.42 -12.04 2.01
C GLN A 35 4.09 -11.89 0.64
N GLN A 36 4.46 -13.00 -0.02
CA GLN A 36 5.03 -12.92 -1.37
C GLN A 36 4.04 -12.38 -2.40
N SER A 37 2.75 -12.66 -2.25
CA SER A 37 1.72 -12.05 -3.09
C SER A 37 1.70 -10.54 -2.89
N VAL A 38 1.77 -10.04 -1.65
CA VAL A 38 1.86 -8.60 -1.34
C VAL A 38 3.12 -7.97 -1.93
N LYS A 39 4.29 -8.60 -1.76
CA LYS A 39 5.54 -8.14 -2.38
C LYS A 39 5.43 -8.11 -3.91
N GLY A 40 4.76 -9.10 -4.51
CA GLY A 40 4.43 -9.11 -5.95
C GLY A 40 3.50 -7.98 -6.38
N LEU A 41 2.53 -7.59 -5.55
CA LEU A 41 1.69 -6.41 -5.79
C LEU A 41 2.52 -5.12 -5.77
N ALA A 42 3.45 -4.98 -4.82
CA ALA A 42 4.32 -3.81 -4.71
C ALA A 42 5.27 -3.67 -5.90
N ARG A 43 5.92 -4.77 -6.34
CA ARG A 43 6.81 -4.77 -7.51
C ARG A 43 6.12 -4.27 -8.78
N ARG A 44 4.81 -4.52 -8.92
CA ARG A 44 4.00 -4.10 -10.08
C ARG A 44 3.23 -2.80 -9.83
N ASN A 45 3.42 -2.18 -8.66
CA ASN A 45 2.61 -1.07 -8.13
C ASN A 45 1.10 -1.29 -8.41
N SER A 46 0.56 -2.41 -7.93
CA SER A 46 -0.81 -2.81 -8.23
C SER A 46 -1.83 -1.89 -7.55
N ASN A 47 -2.92 -1.56 -8.26
CA ASN A 47 -4.05 -0.82 -7.71
C ASN A 47 -4.72 -1.56 -6.54
N LYS A 48 -4.45 -2.86 -6.33
CA LYS A 48 -4.91 -3.56 -5.12
C LYS A 48 -4.34 -2.94 -3.83
N LEU A 49 -3.20 -2.28 -3.91
CA LEU A 49 -2.58 -1.56 -2.79
C LEU A 49 -3.27 -0.24 -2.47
N THR A 50 -4.17 0.26 -3.34
CA THR A 50 -4.98 1.46 -3.10
C THR A 50 -6.41 1.15 -2.65
N LEU A 51 -6.76 -0.14 -2.50
CA LEU A 51 -8.08 -0.54 -2.00
C LEU A 51 -8.23 -0.19 -0.52
N TYR A 52 -9.48 0.03 -0.11
CA TYR A 52 -9.85 0.49 1.24
C TYR A 52 -9.11 -0.25 2.37
N GLN A 53 -9.01 -1.57 2.29
CA GLN A 53 -8.41 -2.39 3.34
C GLN A 53 -6.89 -2.14 3.49
N ALA A 54 -6.18 -1.91 2.38
CA ALA A 54 -4.77 -1.56 2.38
C ALA A 54 -4.57 -0.10 2.85
N VAL A 55 -5.39 0.83 2.36
CA VAL A 55 -5.35 2.25 2.76
C VAL A 55 -5.60 2.40 4.26
N LYS A 56 -6.62 1.72 4.79
CA LYS A 56 -6.93 1.69 6.22
C LYS A 56 -5.74 1.21 7.04
N PHE A 57 -5.07 0.14 6.60
CA PHE A 57 -3.87 -0.35 7.27
C PHE A 57 -2.75 0.71 7.29
N TYR A 58 -2.49 1.42 6.18
CA TYR A 58 -1.46 2.47 6.16
C TYR A 58 -1.78 3.62 7.13
N LEU A 59 -3.05 4.04 7.19
CA LEU A 59 -3.52 5.07 8.12
C LEU A 59 -3.36 4.62 9.58
N GLU A 60 -3.67 3.36 9.89
CA GLU A 60 -3.45 2.78 11.23
C GLU A 60 -1.96 2.73 11.61
N LYS A 61 -1.05 2.70 10.64
CA LYS A 61 0.40 2.84 10.84
C LYS A 61 0.89 4.28 10.92
N GLY A 62 -0.03 5.25 10.95
CA GLY A 62 0.28 6.68 11.04
C GLY A 62 0.80 7.30 9.74
N ILE A 63 0.62 6.62 8.60
CA ILE A 63 1.00 7.16 7.29
C ILE A 63 -0.12 8.07 6.80
N LEU A 64 0.20 9.30 6.41
CA LEU A 64 -0.80 10.26 5.95
C LEU A 64 -1.30 9.89 4.55
N GLU A 65 -2.54 10.26 4.24
CA GLU A 65 -3.14 9.99 2.93
C GLU A 65 -2.32 10.57 1.76
N SER A 66 -1.74 11.77 1.96
CA SER A 66 -0.85 12.43 1.00
C SER A 66 0.46 11.67 0.75
N GLU A 67 0.85 10.77 1.65
CA GLU A 67 2.03 9.93 1.52
C GLU A 67 1.71 8.53 0.98
N ILE A 68 0.45 8.10 1.06
CA ILE A 68 0.00 6.79 0.57
C ILE A 68 -0.01 6.77 -0.95
N PHE A 69 -0.54 7.82 -1.57
CA PHE A 69 -0.77 7.86 -3.00
C PHE A 69 0.38 8.53 -3.76
N ASP A 70 0.66 8.05 -4.97
CA ASP A 70 1.67 8.67 -5.83
C ASP A 70 1.16 10.03 -6.35
N SER A 71 1.84 11.11 -5.98
CA SER A 71 1.48 12.48 -6.34
C SER A 71 1.76 12.83 -7.81
N LYS A 72 2.38 11.92 -8.57
CA LYS A 72 2.73 12.17 -9.98
C LYS A 72 1.54 11.89 -10.91
N LYS A 73 1.20 12.91 -11.72
CA LYS A 73 0.36 12.78 -12.92
C LYS A 73 1.18 12.26 -14.09
#